data_AF-A0A2G6HN57-F1
#
_entry.id   AF-A0A2G6HN57-F1
#
_cell.length_a   1.000
_cell.length_b   1.000
_cell.length_c   1.000
_cell.angle_alpha   90.00
_cell.angle_beta   90.00
_cell.angle_gamma   90.00
#
_symmetry.space_group_name_H-M   'P 1'
#
loop_
_entity.id
_entity.type
_entity.pdbx_description
1 polymer ?
#
loop_
_entity_poly.entity_id
_entity_poly.type
_entity_poly.pdbx_seq_one_letter_code
_entity_poly.pdbx_strand_id
1 'polypeptide(L)'
;MLAANLRDGHVFYQCEGKSDKGDTMEILLKSDPVLARAHDEYVHFTEDKQLHMAYEAREKYRRDQLFMLSSARQEGRAEGREKGIYEIATKMKRSGMAFELIRQFTSLSLEEIAEI
;
A
#
# COMPACT_ATOMS: atom_id res chain seq x y z
N MET A 1 17.49 6.66 35.30
CA MET A 1 16.01 6.74 35.25
C MET A 1 15.47 6.65 33.82
N LEU A 2 15.93 7.44 32.83
CA LEU A 2 15.43 7.35 31.45
C LEU A 2 15.67 6.00 30.74
N ALA A 3 16.78 5.31 31.01
CA ALA A 3 17.10 4.02 30.37
C ALA A 3 16.24 2.84 30.87
N ALA A 4 15.61 2.96 32.04
CA ALA A 4 14.70 1.93 32.57
C ALA A 4 13.34 1.97 31.83
N ASN A 5 12.75 3.15 31.65
CA ASN A 5 11.46 3.32 30.98
C ASN A 5 11.44 2.84 29.52
N LEU A 6 12.55 2.98 28.78
CA LEU A 6 12.65 2.48 27.39
C LEU A 6 12.69 0.96 27.31
N ARG A 7 13.36 0.31 28.27
CA ARG A 7 13.44 -1.16 28.33
C ARG A 7 12.08 -1.74 28.70
N ASP A 8 11.43 -1.17 29.70
CA ASP A 8 10.13 -1.62 30.20
C ASP A 8 9.04 -1.43 29.14
N GLY A 9 9.05 -0.30 28.42
CA GLY A 9 8.17 -0.09 27.27
C GLY A 9 8.39 -1.08 26.12
N HIS A 10 9.66 -1.40 25.79
CA HIS A 10 9.95 -2.41 24.78
C HIS A 10 9.46 -3.81 25.18
N VAL A 11 9.66 -4.21 26.43
CA VAL A 11 9.16 -5.50 26.94
C VAL A 11 7.62 -5.53 26.93
N PHE A 12 6.98 -4.43 27.34
CA PHE A 12 5.52 -4.27 27.25
C PHE A 12 5.00 -4.54 25.83
N TYR A 13 5.56 -3.89 24.80
CA TYR A 13 5.15 -4.12 23.41
C TYR A 13 5.41 -5.54 22.91
N GLN A 14 6.42 -6.22 23.43
CA GLN A 14 6.67 -7.62 23.10
C GLN A 14 5.66 -8.57 23.75
N CYS A 15 5.01 -8.16 24.84
CA CYS A 15 4.06 -9.00 25.60
C CYS A 15 2.60 -8.70 25.27
N GLU A 16 2.26 -7.44 24.95
CA GLU A 16 0.89 -6.99 24.69
C GLU A 16 0.22 -7.79 23.55
N GLY A 17 -1.04 -8.21 23.77
CA GLY A 17 -1.79 -9.01 22.78
C GLY A 17 -1.39 -10.48 22.63
N LYS A 18 -0.41 -10.98 23.40
CA LYS A 18 -0.07 -12.42 23.43
C LYS A 18 -0.92 -13.17 24.44
N SER A 19 -1.22 -14.44 24.14
CA SER A 19 -2.07 -15.30 24.98
C SER A 19 -1.45 -15.64 26.34
N ASP A 20 -0.12 -15.69 26.43
CA ASP A 20 0.60 -15.84 27.70
C ASP A 20 1.06 -14.47 28.20
N LYS A 21 0.19 -13.80 28.96
CA LYS A 21 0.59 -12.66 29.80
C LYS A 21 1.27 -13.21 31.06
N GLY A 22 2.50 -13.69 30.92
CA GLY A 22 3.27 -14.20 32.06
C GLY A 22 3.54 -13.11 33.12
N ASP A 23 4.03 -13.52 34.29
CA ASP A 23 4.29 -12.67 35.48
C ASP A 23 4.97 -11.32 35.16
N THR A 24 5.81 -11.29 34.13
CA THR A 24 6.47 -10.07 33.63
C THR A 24 5.48 -8.95 33.26
N MET A 25 4.37 -9.27 32.59
CA MET A 25 3.40 -8.26 32.17
C MET A 25 2.68 -7.66 33.39
N GLU A 26 2.28 -8.50 34.33
CA GLU A 26 1.64 -8.06 35.56
C GLU A 26 2.55 -7.12 36.38
N ILE A 27 3.85 -7.47 36.47
CA ILE A 27 4.85 -6.62 37.13
C ILE A 27 4.96 -5.27 36.44
N LEU A 28 5.02 -5.23 35.10
CA LEU A 28 5.14 -3.99 34.33
C LEU A 28 3.93 -3.07 34.52
N LEU A 29 2.70 -3.61 34.45
CA LEU A 29 1.48 -2.83 34.62
C LEU A 29 1.34 -2.28 36.05
N LYS A 30 1.75 -3.04 37.06
CA LYS A 30 1.76 -2.58 38.46
C LYS A 30 2.84 -1.52 38.73
N SER A 31 3.96 -1.59 38.00
CA SER A 31 5.13 -0.73 38.23
C SER A 31 5.03 0.61 37.50
N ASP A 32 4.35 0.67 36.35
CA ASP A 32 4.21 1.89 35.55
C ASP A 32 2.74 2.20 35.18
N PRO A 33 2.14 3.26 35.78
CA PRO A 33 0.78 3.69 35.46
C PRO A 33 0.55 4.11 34.00
N VAL A 34 1.61 4.49 33.27
CA VAL A 34 1.51 4.79 31.83
C VAL A 34 1.30 3.51 31.03
N LEU A 35 2.02 2.43 31.37
CA LEU A 35 1.86 1.13 30.73
C LEU A 35 0.51 0.50 31.08
N ALA A 36 0.03 0.66 32.32
CA ALA A 36 -1.32 0.27 32.72
C ALA A 36 -2.39 0.93 31.83
N ARG A 37 -2.34 2.24 31.65
CA ARG A 37 -3.30 2.94 30.77
C ARG A 37 -3.17 2.53 29.30
N ALA A 38 -1.95 2.30 28.81
CA ALA A 38 -1.73 1.82 27.46
C ALA A 38 -2.32 0.41 27.25
N HIS A 39 -2.22 -0.45 28.27
CA HIS A 39 -2.86 -1.77 28.29
C HIS A 39 -4.38 -1.66 28.22
N ASP A 40 -4.96 -0.85 29.10
CA ASP A 40 -6.42 -0.69 29.18
C ASP A 40 -6.99 -0.16 27.85
N GLU A 41 -6.32 0.81 27.23
CA GLU A 41 -6.72 1.33 25.91
C GLU A 41 -6.58 0.27 24.81
N TYR A 42 -5.49 -0.51 24.84
CA TYR A 42 -5.30 -1.61 23.89
C TYR A 42 -6.39 -2.68 24.02
N VAL A 43 -6.70 -3.09 25.25
CA VAL A 43 -7.76 -4.07 25.54
C VAL A 43 -9.12 -3.51 25.14
N HIS A 44 -9.43 -2.26 25.50
CA HIS A 44 -10.68 -1.60 25.08
C HIS A 44 -10.85 -1.61 23.56
N PHE A 45 -9.79 -1.25 22.83
CA PHE A 45 -9.78 -1.23 21.38
C PHE A 45 -9.88 -2.62 20.74
N THR A 46 -9.27 -3.64 21.34
CA THR A 46 -9.22 -5.00 20.76
C THR A 46 -10.41 -5.88 21.15
N GLU A 47 -11.03 -5.65 22.31
CA GLU A 47 -12.21 -6.38 22.76
C GLU A 47 -13.53 -5.75 22.26
N ASP A 48 -13.56 -4.43 22.02
CA ASP A 48 -14.71 -3.79 21.39
C ASP A 48 -14.74 -4.10 19.88
N LYS A 49 -15.51 -5.14 19.54
CA LYS A 49 -15.71 -5.59 18.16
C LYS A 49 -16.22 -4.48 17.23
N GLN A 50 -17.09 -3.58 17.69
CA GLN A 50 -17.63 -2.52 16.84
C GLN A 50 -16.56 -1.47 16.54
N LEU A 51 -15.79 -1.08 17.56
CA LEU A 51 -14.68 -0.15 17.41
C LEU A 51 -13.59 -0.73 16.48
N HIS A 52 -13.25 -2.01 16.67
CA HIS A 52 -12.29 -2.69 15.82
C HIS A 52 -12.74 -2.75 14.35
N MET A 53 -13.99 -3.15 14.10
CA MET A 53 -14.55 -3.19 12.75
C MET A 53 -14.58 -1.81 12.08
N ALA A 54 -14.91 -0.75 12.82
CA ALA A 54 -14.90 0.62 12.30
C ALA A 54 -13.49 1.07 11.91
N TYR A 55 -12.48 0.72 12.72
CA TYR A 55 -11.07 0.98 12.41
C TYR A 55 -10.61 0.23 11.15
N GLU A 56 -10.89 -1.08 11.07
CA GLU A 56 -10.52 -1.89 9.90
C GLU A 56 -11.18 -1.39 8.62
N ALA A 57 -12.46 -1.01 8.68
CA ALA A 57 -13.18 -0.44 7.53
C ALA A 57 -12.53 0.86 7.04
N ARG A 58 -12.12 1.74 7.97
CA ARG A 58 -11.41 2.98 7.64
C ARG A 58 -10.04 2.69 7.00
N GLU A 59 -9.27 1.78 7.57
CA GLU A 59 -7.96 1.43 7.03
C GLU A 59 -8.06 0.74 5.67
N LYS A 60 -9.06 -0.12 5.48
CA LYS A 60 -9.38 -0.72 4.18
C LYS A 60 -9.71 0.38 3.16
N TYR A 61 -10.61 1.30 3.49
CA TYR A 61 -10.94 2.41 2.61
C TYR A 61 -9.70 3.22 2.22
N ARG A 62 -8.84 3.56 3.20
CA ARG A 62 -7.60 4.29 2.95
C ARG A 62 -6.67 3.55 1.98
N ARG A 63 -6.49 2.24 2.18
CA ARG A 63 -5.67 1.38 1.30
C ARG A 63 -6.25 1.28 -0.09
N ASP A 64 -7.57 1.09 -0.20
CA ASP A 64 -8.27 1.02 -1.47
C ASP A 64 -8.13 2.32 -2.25
N GLN A 65 -8.27 3.49 -1.61
CA GLN A 65 -8.07 4.79 -2.26
C GLN A 65 -6.64 4.95 -2.81
N LEU A 66 -5.63 4.58 -2.02
CA LEU A 66 -4.24 4.62 -2.46
C LEU A 66 -3.98 3.67 -3.63
N PHE A 67 -4.52 2.45 -3.56
CA PHE A 67 -4.43 1.47 -4.63
C PHE A 67 -5.07 2.00 -5.90
N MET A 68 -6.33 2.45 -5.85
CA MET A 68 -7.07 3.00 -6.99
C MET A 68 -6.30 4.13 -7.67
N LEU A 69 -5.74 5.07 -6.91
CA LEU A 69 -4.92 6.16 -7.47
C LEU A 69 -3.64 5.65 -8.13
N SER A 70 -2.98 4.66 -7.53
CA SER A 70 -1.74 4.09 -8.08
C SER A 70 -2.00 3.30 -9.37
N SER A 71 -3.07 2.50 -9.40
CA SER A 71 -3.49 1.70 -10.54
C SER A 71 -3.93 2.60 -11.69
N ALA A 72 -4.79 3.59 -11.43
CA ALA A 72 -5.23 4.55 -12.44
C ALA A 72 -4.06 5.32 -13.06
N ARG A 73 -3.04 5.69 -12.27
CA ARG A 73 -1.81 6.31 -12.79
C ARG A 73 -0.98 5.36 -13.64
N GLN A 74 -0.91 4.09 -13.27
CA GLN A 74 -0.17 3.08 -14.03
C GLN A 74 -0.85 2.78 -15.35
N GLU A 75 -2.16 2.55 -15.34
CA GLU A 75 -3.01 2.34 -16.51
C GLU A 75 -2.94 3.54 -17.44
N GLY A 76 -3.14 4.76 -16.93
CA GLY A 76 -3.04 5.98 -17.75
C GLY A 76 -1.66 6.17 -18.40
N ARG A 77 -0.57 5.75 -17.74
CA ARG A 77 0.78 5.75 -18.36
C ARG A 77 0.96 4.63 -19.38
N ALA A 78 0.29 3.49 -19.22
CA ALA A 78 0.33 2.41 -20.20
C ALA A 78 -0.46 2.81 -21.45
N GLU A 79 -1.72 3.23 -21.28
CA GLU A 79 -2.56 3.73 -22.36
C GLU A 79 -1.93 4.91 -23.09
N GLY A 80 -1.35 5.87 -22.37
CA GLY A 80 -0.70 7.03 -23.00
C GLY A 80 0.50 6.64 -23.86
N ARG A 81 1.27 5.63 -23.44
CA ARG A 81 2.39 5.09 -24.24
C ARG A 81 1.87 4.37 -25.48
N GLU A 82 0.86 3.52 -25.33
CA GLU A 82 0.24 2.81 -26.44
C GLU A 82 -0.36 3.78 -27.48
N LYS A 83 -1.24 4.69 -27.04
CA LYS A 83 -1.82 5.73 -27.90
C LYS A 83 -0.74 6.56 -28.59
N GLY A 84 0.31 6.95 -27.87
CA GLY A 84 1.45 7.67 -28.45
C GLY A 84 2.18 6.90 -29.55
N ILE A 85 2.38 5.59 -29.38
CA ILE A 85 2.98 4.71 -30.40
C ILE A 85 2.12 4.72 -31.68
N TYR A 86 0.81 4.51 -31.55
CA TYR A 86 -0.12 4.51 -32.69
C TYR A 86 -0.21 5.87 -33.38
N GLU A 87 -0.22 6.98 -32.63
CA GLU A 87 -0.21 8.33 -33.20
C GLU A 87 1.05 8.61 -34.02
N ILE A 88 2.22 8.19 -33.51
CA ILE A 88 3.51 8.34 -34.21
C ILE A 88 3.51 7.47 -35.47
N ALA A 89 3.10 6.21 -35.36
CA ALA A 89 3.01 5.28 -36.49
C ALA A 89 2.11 5.83 -37.60
N THR A 90 0.96 6.41 -37.24
CA THR A 90 0.02 7.05 -38.17
C THR A 90 0.69 8.21 -38.91
N LYS A 91 1.41 9.08 -38.19
CA LYS A 91 2.16 10.19 -38.79
C LYS A 91 3.26 9.70 -39.72
N MET A 92 4.00 8.67 -39.33
CA MET A 92 5.04 8.04 -40.17
C MET A 92 4.44 7.46 -41.46
N LYS A 93 3.34 6.70 -41.37
CA LYS A 93 2.64 6.14 -42.54
C LYS A 93 2.17 7.24 -43.49
N ARG A 94 1.55 8.30 -42.95
CA ARG A 94 1.12 9.48 -43.72
C ARG A 94 2.27 10.23 -44.39
N SER A 95 3.48 10.18 -43.81
CA SER A 95 4.68 10.77 -44.42
C SER A 95 5.30 9.92 -45.54
N GLY A 96 4.71 8.76 -45.86
CA GLY A 96 5.21 7.85 -46.89
C GLY A 96 6.34 6.94 -46.40
N MET A 97 6.52 6.80 -45.09
CA MET A 97 7.53 5.91 -44.53
C MET A 97 7.17 4.45 -44.82
N ALA A 98 8.17 3.64 -45.19
CA ALA A 98 7.99 2.21 -45.46
C ALA A 98 7.56 1.44 -44.19
N PHE A 99 6.69 0.45 -44.35
CA PHE A 99 6.10 -0.27 -43.22
C PHE A 99 7.13 -0.99 -42.36
N GLU A 100 8.18 -1.55 -42.96
CA GLU A 100 9.29 -2.18 -42.22
C GLU A 100 10.02 -1.19 -41.31
N LEU A 101 10.16 0.06 -41.75
CA LEU A 101 10.82 1.09 -40.96
C LEU A 101 9.92 1.57 -39.82
N ILE A 102 8.61 1.68 -40.06
CA ILE A 102 7.62 1.99 -39.01
C ILE A 102 7.67 0.89 -37.94
N ARG A 103 7.57 -0.39 -38.34
CA ARG A 103 7.67 -1.56 -37.45
C ARG A 103 8.93 -1.53 -36.60
N GLN A 104 10.07 -1.20 -37.20
CA GLN A 104 11.34 -1.11 -36.47
C GLN A 104 11.32 -0.07 -35.34
N PHE A 105 10.65 1.07 -35.54
CA PHE A 105 10.63 2.17 -34.58
C PHE A 105 9.48 2.10 -33.57
N THR A 106 8.35 1.51 -33.94
CA THR A 106 7.13 1.47 -33.12
C THR A 106 6.93 0.12 -32.45
N SER A 107 7.64 -0.92 -32.91
CA SER A 107 7.43 -2.33 -32.54
C SER A 107 6.03 -2.87 -32.85
N LEU A 108 5.23 -2.15 -33.64
CA LEU A 108 3.93 -2.63 -34.14
C LEU A 108 4.12 -3.68 -35.23
N SER A 109 3.21 -4.64 -35.33
CA SER A 109 3.19 -5.60 -36.41
C SER A 109 2.85 -4.94 -37.75
N LEU A 110 3.17 -5.61 -38.86
CA LEU A 110 2.81 -5.10 -40.18
C LEU A 110 1.29 -5.05 -40.36
N GLU A 111 0.55 -5.97 -39.72
CA GLU A 111 -0.91 -5.97 -39.68
C GLU A 111 -1.43 -4.73 -38.96
N GLU A 112 -0.93 -4.43 -37.75
CA GLU A 112 -1.29 -3.23 -37.00
C GLU A 112 -0.99 -1.94 -37.80
N ILE A 113 0.16 -1.89 -38.47
CA ILE A 113 0.54 -0.75 -39.32
C ILE A 113 -0.35 -0.65 -40.56
N ALA A 114 -0.84 -1.77 -41.10
CA ALA A 114 -1.76 -1.78 -42.22
C ALA A 114 -3.14 -1.23 -41.81
N GLU A 115 -3.59 -1.55 -40.59
CA GLU A 115 -4.91 -1.18 -40.06
C GLU A 115 -5.03 0.28 -39.56
N ILE A 116 -3.91 0.95 -39.24
CA ILE A 116 -3.88 2.37 -38.81
C ILE A 116 -3.94 3.36 -39.97
#